data_AF-A0A109HDT3-F1
#
_entry.id   AF-A0A109HDT3-F1
#
_cell.length_a   1.000
_cell.length_b   1.000
_cell.length_c   1.000
_cell.angle_alpha   90.00
_cell.angle_beta   90.00
_cell.angle_gamma   90.00
#
_symmetry.space_group_name_H-M   'P 1'
#
loop_
_entity.id
_entity.type
_entity.pdbx_description
1 polymer ?
#
loop_
_entity_poly.entity_id
_entity_poly.type
_entity_poly.pdbx_seq_one_letter_code
_entity_poly.pdbx_strand_id
1 'polypeptide(L)'
;MGTWLDFVDREGRVQPGKLSWVSPISSRLMFVNRRGGRLCVASPEALAMMVQLDRLRLRLHRDDDAFYSAMQGAVDRLQRVAVAA
;
A
#
# COMPACT_ATOMS: atom_id res chain seq x y z
N MET A 1 -10.14 12.08 -1.33
CA MET A 1 -8.91 11.95 -0.51
C MET A 1 -8.90 10.58 0.16
N GLY A 2 -8.19 9.63 -0.43
CA GLY A 2 -8.21 8.21 -0.07
C GLY A 2 -7.16 7.41 -0.83
N THR A 3 -6.07 8.07 -1.24
CA THR A 3 -5.07 7.49 -2.13
C THR A 3 -4.25 6.44 -1.38
N TRP A 4 -4.15 5.26 -1.98
CA TRP A 4 -3.31 4.16 -1.51
C TRP A 4 -2.15 3.96 -2.46
N LEU A 5 -0.96 3.74 -1.89
CA LEU A 5 0.24 3.38 -2.62
C LEU A 5 0.80 2.09 -2.06
N ASP A 6 1.44 1.31 -2.93
CA ASP A 6 2.08 0.05 -2.55
C ASP A 6 3.58 0.29 -2.38
N PHE A 7 4.06 0.25 -1.14
CA PHE A 7 5.46 0.42 -0.81
C PHE A 7 6.18 -0.92 -0.90
N VAL A 8 7.32 -0.94 -1.58
CA VAL A 8 8.12 -2.15 -1.78
C VAL A 8 9.36 -2.06 -0.89
N ASP A 9 9.49 -2.98 0.06
CA ASP A 9 10.66 -3.03 0.93
C ASP A 9 11.90 -3.61 0.20
N ARG A 10 13.02 -3.71 0.93
CA ARG A 10 14.28 -4.24 0.38
C ARG A 10 14.21 -5.73 0.04
N GLU A 11 13.32 -6.47 0.69
CA GLU A 11 13.07 -7.90 0.46
C GLU A 11 12.02 -8.11 -0.65
N GLY A 12 11.51 -7.03 -1.27
CA GLY A 12 10.49 -7.07 -2.31
C GLY A 12 9.07 -7.25 -1.76
N ARG A 13 8.86 -7.22 -0.44
CA ARG A 13 7.53 -7.33 0.16
C ARG A 13 6.75 -6.04 -0.07
N VAL A 14 5.50 -6.20 -0.45
CA VAL A 14 4.60 -5.08 -0.72
C VAL A 14 3.78 -4.75 0.52
N GLN A 15 3.86 -3.50 0.99
CA GLN A 15 3.04 -2.98 2.08
C GLN A 15 2.15 -1.83 1.59
N PRO A 16 0.82 -1.95 1.74
CA PRO A 16 -0.08 -0.86 1.36
C PRO A 16 0.00 0.29 2.38
N GLY A 17 0.22 1.49 1.87
CA GLY A 17 0.22 2.74 2.63
C GLY A 17 -0.92 3.65 2.19
N LYS A 18 -1.75 4.09 3.15
CA LYS A 18 -2.82 5.06 2.93
C LYS A 18 -2.30 6.47 3.19
N LEU A 19 -2.61 7.42 2.31
CA LEU A 19 -2.37 8.84 2.58
C LEU A 19 -3.21 9.29 3.78
N SER A 20 -2.55 9.68 4.88
CA SER A 20 -3.21 10.13 6.11
C SER A 20 -3.16 11.64 6.29
N TRP A 21 -2.14 12.32 5.76
CA TRP A 21 -1.96 13.76 5.96
C TRP A 21 -1.14 14.39 4.84
N VAL A 22 -1.47 15.64 4.53
CA VAL A 22 -0.67 16.52 3.67
C VAL A 22 -0.23 17.70 4.52
N SER A 23 1.09 17.89 4.67
CA SER A 23 1.63 19.02 5.44
C SER A 23 1.25 20.33 4.77
N PRO A 24 0.58 21.27 5.46
CA PRO A 24 0.22 22.56 4.87
C PRO A 24 1.44 23.47 4.68
N ILE A 25 2.54 23.23 5.42
CA ILE A 25 3.73 24.08 5.41
C ILE A 25 4.74 23.60 4.36
N SER A 26 4.93 22.28 4.27
CA SER A 26 6.00 21.69 3.46
C SER A 26 5.49 20.87 2.27
N SER A 27 4.18 20.73 2.13
CA SER A 27 3.53 19.87 1.12
C SER A 27 3.95 18.39 1.17
N ARG A 28 4.67 17.95 2.21
CA ARG A 28 5.03 16.55 2.40
C ARG A 28 3.80 15.70 2.71
N LEU A 29 3.79 14.51 2.15
CA LEU A 29 2.71 13.53 2.22
C LEU A 29 3.08 12.47 3.26
N MET A 30 2.20 12.22 4.22
CA MET A 30 2.36 11.17 5.22
C MET A 30 1.49 9.96 4.88
N PHE A 31 2.12 8.79 4.83
CA PHE A 31 1.46 7.51 4.60
C PHE A 31 1.51 6.64 5.85
N VAL A 32 0.39 5.97 6.13
CA VAL A 32 0.25 5.03 7.26
C VAL A 32 -0.11 3.64 6.77
N ASN A 33 0.32 2.63 7.53
CA ASN A 33 -0.07 1.25 7.30
C ASN A 33 -1.51 0.99 7.80
N ARG A 34 -2.01 -0.24 7.60
CA ARG A 34 -3.36 -0.65 8.04
C ARG A 34 -3.59 -0.56 9.56
N ARG A 35 -2.54 -0.57 10.37
CA ARG A 35 -2.59 -0.42 11.84
C ARG A 35 -2.45 1.04 12.29
N GLY A 36 -2.38 2.00 11.36
CA GLY A 36 -2.17 3.42 11.66
C GLY A 36 -0.72 3.82 11.94
N GLY A 37 0.22 2.87 11.86
CA GLY A 37 1.65 3.16 12.01
C GLY A 37 2.21 3.93 10.82
N ARG A 38 3.08 4.91 11.09
CA ARG A 38 3.75 5.73 10.05
C ARG A 38 4.64 4.85 9.17
N LEU A 39 4.37 4.87 7.87
CA LEU A 39 5.10 4.10 6.87
C LEU A 39 6.11 4.98 6.13
N CYS A 40 5.69 6.17 5.67
CA CYS A 40 6.56 7.09 4.93
C CYS A 40 6.11 8.55 5.10
N VAL A 41 7.06 9.49 5.04
CA VAL A 41 6.80 10.94 4.91
C VAL A 41 7.74 11.54 3.86
N ALA A 42 7.21 11.87 2.68
CA ALA A 42 8.01 12.28 1.53
C ALA A 42 7.35 13.44 0.76
N SER A 43 8.15 14.20 0.02
CA SER A 43 7.62 15.16 -0.95
C SER A 43 7.09 14.43 -2.19
N PRO A 44 6.23 15.06 -3.01
CA PRO A 44 5.76 14.47 -4.26
C PRO A 44 6.90 14.03 -5.20
N GLU A 45 7.97 14.81 -5.28
CA GLU A 45 9.13 14.55 -6.13
C GLU A 45 9.89 13.30 -5.64
N ALA A 46 10.07 13.17 -4.34
CA ALA A 46 10.69 11.99 -3.74
C ALA A 46 9.85 10.73 -3.98
N LEU A 47 8.52 10.82 -3.94
CA LEU A 47 7.65 9.71 -4.27
C LEU A 47 7.74 9.32 -5.75
N ALA A 48 7.81 10.30 -6.66
CA ALA A 48 8.01 10.04 -8.09
C ALA A 48 9.34 9.29 -8.34
N MET A 49 10.42 9.70 -7.67
CA MET A 49 11.68 8.95 -7.71
C MET A 49 11.52 7.52 -7.16
N MET A 50 10.80 7.33 -6.05
CA MET A 50 10.56 6.00 -5.51
C MET A 50 9.76 5.12 -6.48
N VAL A 51 8.87 5.69 -7.28
CA VAL A 51 8.19 4.96 -8.37
C VAL A 51 9.18 4.55 -9.44
N GLN A 52 10.06 5.46 -9.89
CA GLN A 52 11.10 5.16 -10.89
C GLN A 52 12.08 4.08 -10.42
N LEU A 53 12.34 4.00 -9.11
CA LEU A 53 13.24 3.01 -8.51
C LEU A 53 12.55 1.69 -8.10
N ASP A 54 11.30 1.47 -8.52
CA ASP A 54 10.49 0.30 -8.15
C ASP A 54 10.32 0.10 -6.63
N ARG A 55 10.47 1.17 -5.84
CA ARG A 55 10.25 1.19 -4.38
C ARG A 55 8.83 1.59 -4.00
N LEU A 56 8.06 2.10 -4.96
CA LEU A 56 6.68 2.53 -4.79
C LEU A 56 5.89 2.16 -6.04
N ARG A 57 4.69 1.62 -5.88
CA ARG A 57 3.77 1.35 -7.00
C ARG A 57 2.49 2.13 -6.80
N LEU A 58 2.07 2.79 -7.88
CA LEU A 58 0.75 3.41 -7.94
C LEU A 58 -0.30 2.29 -8.03
N ARG A 59 -1.21 2.26 -7.06
CA ARG A 59 -2.35 1.35 -7.08
C ARG A 59 -3.41 1.94 -8.01
N LEU A 60 -3.23 1.76 -9.32
CA LEU A 60 -4.22 2.13 -10.33
C LEU A 60 -5.43 1.19 -10.19
N HIS A 61 -6.48 1.73 -9.57
CA HIS A 61 -7.88 1.30 -9.61
C HIS A 61 -8.10 -0.23 -9.51
N ARG A 62 -8.25 -0.67 -8.26
CA ARG A 62 -8.76 -2.00 -7.89
C ARG A 62 -10.23 -1.91 -7.46
N ASP A 63 -11.00 -0.92 -7.91
CA ASP A 63 -12.40 -0.80 -7.48
C ASP A 63 -13.25 -1.93 -8.08
N ASP A 64 -12.97 -2.37 -9.31
CA ASP A 64 -13.60 -3.56 -9.90
C ASP A 64 -13.05 -4.89 -9.32
N ASP A 65 -11.85 -4.86 -8.73
CA ASP A 65 -11.13 -6.05 -8.26
C ASP A 65 -11.20 -6.25 -6.74
N ALA A 66 -11.66 -5.27 -5.96
CA ALA A 66 -11.63 -5.32 -4.50
C ALA A 66 -12.42 -6.52 -3.96
N PHE A 67 -13.57 -6.81 -4.58
CA PHE A 67 -14.39 -7.98 -4.27
C PHE A 67 -13.64 -9.28 -4.58
N TYR A 68 -13.12 -9.45 -5.80
CA TYR A 68 -12.35 -10.63 -6.20
C TYR A 68 -11.14 -10.86 -5.32
N SER A 69 -10.51 -9.78 -4.87
CA SER A 69 -9.35 -9.83 -3.98
C SER A 69 -9.69 -10.24 -2.56
N ALA A 70 -10.85 -9.81 -2.07
CA ALA A 70 -11.39 -10.27 -0.80
C ALA A 70 -11.75 -11.75 -0.87
N MET A 71 -12.38 -12.18 -1.97
CA MET A 71 -12.69 -13.59 -2.24
C MET A 71 -11.41 -14.44 -2.32
N GLN A 72 -10.38 -13.99 -3.05
CA GLN A 72 -9.10 -14.69 -3.11
C GLN A 72 -8.46 -14.81 -1.73
N GLY A 73 -8.46 -13.73 -0.94
CA GLY A 73 -7.96 -13.77 0.44
C GLY A 73 -8.74 -14.74 1.36
N ALA A 74 -10.04 -14.92 1.12
CA ALA A 74 -10.85 -15.92 1.83
C ALA A 74 -10.48 -17.35 1.40
N VAL A 75 -10.29 -17.59 0.10
CA VAL A 75 -9.83 -18.88 -0.45
C VAL A 75 -8.45 -19.25 0.09
N ASP A 76 -7.49 -18.33 0.05
CA ASP A 76 -6.13 -18.54 0.56
C ASP A 76 -6.12 -18.87 2.07
N ARG A 77 -7.11 -18.36 2.82
CA ARG A 77 -7.29 -18.68 4.24
C ARG A 77 -7.84 -20.09 4.43
N LEU A 78 -8.85 -20.49 3.65
CA LEU A 78 -9.43 -21.83 3.71
C LEU A 78 -8.42 -22.91 3.33
N GLN A 79 -7.66 -22.70 2.25
CA GLN A 79 -6.63 -23.63 1.82
C GLN A 79 -5.56 -23.84 2.90
N ARG A 80 -5.12 -22.77 3.57
CA ARG A 80 -4.18 -22.90 4.69
C ARG A 80 -4.72 -23.73 5.84
N VAL A 81 -6.01 -23.60 6.17
CA VAL A 81 -6.66 -24.42 7.21
C VAL A 81 -6.76 -25.88 6.77
N ALA A 82 -7.12 -26.13 5.51
CA ALA A 82 -7.26 -27.48 4.96
C ALA A 82 -5.93 -28.25 4.86
N VAL A 83 -4.81 -27.56 4.61
CA VAL A 83 -3.47 -28.17 4.54
C VAL A 83 -2.88 -28.45 5.93
N ALA A 84 -3.35 -27.75 6.97
CA ALA A 84 -2.89 -27.93 8.35
C ALA A 84 -3.67 -29.01 9.13
N ALA A 85 -4.69 -29.63 8.52
CA ALA A 85 -5.51 -30.70 9.06
C ALA A 85 -5.09 -32.05 8.46
#